data_AF-A0A960WNJ5-F1
#
_entry.id   AF-A0A960WNJ5-F1
#
_cell.length_a   1.000
_cell.length_b   1.000
_cell.length_c   1.000
_cell.angle_alpha   90.00
_cell.angle_beta   90.00
_cell.angle_gamma   90.00
#
_symmetry.space_group_name_H-M   'P 1'
#
loop_
_entity.id
_entity.type
_entity.pdbx_description
1 polymer ?
#
loop_
_entity_poly.entity_id
_entity_poly.type
_entity_poly.pdbx_seq_one_letter_code
_entity_poly.pdbx_strand_id
1 'polypeptide(L)'
;MSTDPNADSLPIGDPVDGWIPPAPPSRTVLEGHWCRLEPLDPATHAEELFAANQLDRESSIWTYLPYGPFGCHEEYLRWMEDVCAGDDPLFFAIRDLGSGRTTGVASYLRITPPSGSIEVGHLNFSPLLQRT
;
A
#
# COMPACT_ATOMS: atom_id res chain seq x y z
N MET A 1 13.55 45.99 16.11
CA MET A 1 12.84 44.71 15.93
C MET A 1 12.79 44.46 14.43
N SER A 2 13.47 43.42 13.95
CA SER A 2 13.53 43.13 12.51
C SER A 2 12.19 42.56 12.03
N THR A 3 11.69 43.05 10.91
CA THR A 3 10.42 42.63 10.27
C THR A 3 10.67 41.67 9.09
N ASP A 4 11.81 40.99 9.05
CA ASP A 4 12.12 40.02 8.00
C ASP A 4 11.45 38.66 8.29
N PRO A 5 10.52 38.18 7.44
CA PRO A 5 9.86 36.88 7.62
C PRO A 5 10.78 35.67 7.36
N ASN A 6 12.06 35.91 7.04
CA ASN A 6 13.05 34.92 6.61
C ASN A 6 14.19 34.70 7.62
N ALA A 7 13.98 35.09 8.89
CA ALA A 7 14.99 35.03 9.94
C ALA A 7 15.46 33.60 10.30
N ASP A 8 14.71 32.57 9.92
CA ASP A 8 15.09 31.15 10.07
C ASP A 8 15.24 30.45 8.70
N SER A 9 15.93 31.10 7.75
CA SER A 9 16.11 30.60 6.38
C SER A 9 17.02 29.35 6.33
N LEU A 10 16.43 28.19 6.64
CA LEU A 10 17.01 26.91 6.30
C LEU A 10 17.26 26.85 4.79
N PRO A 11 18.40 26.31 4.33
CA PRO A 11 18.70 26.24 2.90
C PRO A 11 17.68 25.35 2.17
N ILE A 12 17.01 25.90 1.16
CA ILE A 12 15.95 25.23 0.38
C ILE A 12 16.46 24.46 -0.85
N GLY A 13 17.78 24.43 -1.07
CA GLY A 13 18.43 23.76 -2.21
C GLY A 13 18.42 24.57 -3.51
N ASP A 14 19.05 24.03 -4.54
CA ASP A 14 19.09 24.62 -5.88
C ASP A 14 17.75 24.43 -6.62
N PRO A 15 17.36 25.37 -7.52
CA PRO A 15 16.17 25.21 -8.36
C PRO A 15 16.23 23.94 -9.24
N VAL A 16 15.09 23.26 -9.38
CA VAL A 16 14.93 22.13 -10.31
C VAL A 16 14.26 22.64 -11.58
N ASP A 17 15.04 23.27 -12.45
CA ASP A 17 14.55 23.80 -13.71
C ASP A 17 14.08 22.68 -14.66
N GLY A 18 12.99 22.91 -15.39
CA GLY A 18 12.47 21.96 -16.36
C GLY A 18 11.80 20.73 -15.76
N TRP A 19 11.34 20.78 -14.50
CA TRP A 19 10.56 19.72 -13.89
C TRP A 19 9.32 19.34 -14.72
N ILE A 20 9.16 18.04 -14.97
CA ILE A 20 8.00 17.47 -15.65
C ILE A 20 7.34 16.50 -14.66
N PRO A 21 6.07 16.72 -14.28
CA PRO A 21 5.33 15.78 -13.43
C PRO A 21 5.36 14.35 -14.01
N PRO A 22 5.70 13.32 -13.20
CA PRO A 22 5.60 11.94 -13.65
C PRO A 22 4.14 11.54 -13.91
N ALA A 23 3.93 10.45 -14.65
CA ALA A 23 2.61 9.84 -14.75
C ALA A 23 2.20 9.24 -13.38
N PRO A 24 0.90 9.23 -13.03
CA PRO A 24 0.41 8.48 -11.87
C PRO A 24 0.70 6.97 -12.06
N PRO A 25 0.78 6.19 -10.97
CA PRO A 25 0.98 4.75 -11.07
C PRO A 25 -0.19 4.11 -11.82
N SER A 26 0.13 3.12 -12.66
CA SER A 26 -0.87 2.39 -13.42
C SER A 26 -1.40 1.18 -12.64
N ARG A 27 -2.69 0.86 -12.81
CA ARG A 27 -3.34 -0.36 -12.30
C ARG A 27 -2.96 -1.58 -13.14
N THR A 28 -1.69 -1.94 -13.13
CA THR A 28 -1.11 -3.04 -13.91
C THR A 28 -0.34 -4.00 -13.01
N VAL A 29 -0.17 -5.22 -13.48
CA VAL A 29 0.61 -6.22 -12.76
C VAL A 29 2.09 -5.82 -12.76
N LEU A 30 2.74 -5.94 -11.60
CA LEU A 30 4.18 -5.78 -11.46
C LEU A 30 4.81 -7.15 -11.19
N GLU A 31 5.59 -7.64 -12.15
CA GLU A 31 6.32 -8.91 -12.04
C GLU A 31 7.65 -8.70 -11.32
N GLY A 32 7.88 -9.45 -10.25
CA GLY A 32 9.13 -9.49 -9.50
C GLY A 32 9.80 -10.86 -9.58
N HIS A 33 10.95 -10.99 -8.89
CA HIS A 33 11.66 -12.27 -8.80
C HIS A 33 10.99 -13.25 -7.82
N TRP A 34 10.53 -12.74 -6.69
CA TRP A 34 9.96 -13.53 -5.58
C TRP A 34 8.44 -13.42 -5.49
N CYS A 35 7.91 -12.28 -5.87
CA CYS A 35 6.48 -12.01 -5.80
C CYS A 35 6.01 -11.28 -7.06
N ARG A 36 4.70 -11.33 -7.26
CA ARG A 36 3.96 -10.58 -8.26
C ARG A 36 2.96 -9.68 -7.53
N LEU A 37 2.91 -8.41 -7.90
CA LEU A 37 1.88 -7.49 -7.41
C LEU A 37 0.74 -7.45 -8.42
N GLU A 38 -0.43 -7.91 -7.98
CA GLU A 38 -1.65 -7.95 -8.79
C GLU A 38 -2.54 -6.79 -8.35
N PRO A 39 -3.14 -5.99 -9.25
CA PRO A 39 -4.16 -5.04 -8.86
C PRO A 39 -5.21 -5.72 -7.99
N LEU A 40 -5.47 -5.14 -6.82
CA LEU A 40 -6.31 -5.80 -5.84
C LEU A 40 -7.75 -5.89 -6.38
N ASP A 41 -8.20 -7.12 -6.53
CA ASP A 41 -9.57 -7.54 -6.84
C ASP A 41 -10.16 -8.30 -5.64
N PRO A 42 -11.17 -7.77 -4.95
CA PRO A 42 -11.80 -8.45 -3.82
C PRO A 42 -12.34 -9.84 -4.16
N ALA A 43 -12.93 -10.02 -5.35
CA ALA A 43 -13.54 -11.29 -5.74
C ALA A 43 -12.49 -12.40 -5.92
N THR A 44 -11.27 -12.04 -6.33
CA THR A 44 -10.18 -12.98 -6.57
C THR A 44 -9.31 -13.21 -5.33
N HIS A 45 -9.08 -12.17 -4.52
CA HIS A 45 -8.02 -12.21 -3.50
C HIS A 45 -8.53 -12.35 -2.06
N ALA A 46 -9.78 -11.99 -1.76
CA ALA A 46 -10.25 -11.87 -0.37
C ALA A 46 -10.17 -13.19 0.41
N GLU A 47 -10.45 -14.33 -0.23
CA GLU A 47 -10.43 -15.63 0.43
C GLU A 47 -9.02 -16.03 0.85
N GLU A 48 -8.05 -16.00 -0.08
CA GLU A 48 -6.66 -16.35 0.21
C GLU A 48 -6.02 -15.39 1.20
N LEU A 49 -6.26 -14.08 1.05
CA LEU A 49 -5.74 -13.06 1.95
C LEU A 49 -6.30 -13.22 3.36
N PHE A 50 -7.61 -13.40 3.50
CA PHE A 50 -8.22 -13.63 4.81
C PHE A 50 -7.64 -14.89 5.46
N ALA A 51 -7.57 -16.00 4.71
CA ALA A 51 -7.00 -17.24 5.22
C ALA A 51 -5.51 -17.11 5.62
N ALA A 52 -4.72 -16.35 4.86
CA ALA A 52 -3.33 -16.07 5.18
C ALA A 52 -3.20 -15.23 6.46
N ASN A 53 -4.02 -14.19 6.61
CA ASN A 53 -4.03 -13.31 7.78
C ASN A 53 -4.46 -14.04 9.06
N GLN A 54 -5.40 -14.98 8.98
CA GLN A 54 -5.86 -15.79 10.11
C GLN A 54 -4.79 -16.73 10.70
N LEU A 55 -3.64 -16.89 10.04
CA LEU A 55 -2.48 -17.59 10.60
C LEU A 55 -1.85 -16.81 11.76
N ASP A 56 -2.05 -15.48 11.82
CA ASP A 56 -1.69 -14.66 12.97
C ASP A 56 -2.78 -14.78 14.05
N ARG A 57 -2.64 -15.79 14.91
CA ARG A 57 -3.61 -16.08 15.97
C ARG A 57 -3.75 -14.97 17.01
N GLU A 58 -2.73 -14.12 17.14
CA GLU A 58 -2.73 -13.00 18.08
C GLU A 58 -3.31 -11.73 17.45
N SER A 59 -3.59 -11.72 16.14
CA SER A 59 -4.04 -10.52 15.41
C SER A 59 -3.08 -9.33 15.55
N SER A 60 -1.80 -9.62 15.82
CA SER A 60 -0.71 -8.66 15.95
C SER A 60 -0.43 -7.85 14.68
N ILE A 61 -0.72 -8.40 13.48
CA ILE A 61 -0.53 -7.72 12.19
C ILE A 61 -1.40 -6.47 12.02
N TRP A 62 -2.44 -6.32 12.87
CA TRP A 62 -3.37 -5.20 12.84
C TRP A 62 -3.03 -4.10 13.85
N THR A 63 -2.09 -4.34 14.78
CA THR A 63 -1.80 -3.47 15.95
C THR A 63 -1.59 -2.00 15.58
N TYR A 64 -1.01 -1.72 14.42
CA TYR A 64 -0.68 -0.38 13.94
C TYR A 64 -1.43 0.01 12.65
N LEU A 65 -2.40 -0.81 12.23
CA LEU A 65 -3.25 -0.50 11.09
C LEU A 65 -4.54 0.17 11.58
N PRO A 66 -5.09 1.15 10.84
CA PRO A 66 -6.32 1.83 11.23
C PRO A 66 -7.58 0.99 10.98
N TYR A 67 -7.43 -0.29 10.63
CA TYR A 67 -8.49 -1.24 10.30
C TYR A 67 -8.08 -2.65 10.73
N GLY A 68 -9.07 -3.54 10.75
CA GLY A 68 -8.94 -4.88 11.31
C GLY A 68 -8.92 -4.86 12.86
N PRO A 69 -8.73 -6.04 13.48
CA PRO A 69 -8.84 -7.35 12.86
C PRO A 69 -10.25 -7.62 12.32
N PHE A 70 -10.37 -8.58 11.42
CA PHE A 70 -11.65 -9.00 10.85
C PHE A 70 -12.04 -10.37 11.42
N GLY A 71 -13.29 -10.50 11.88
CA GLY A 71 -13.79 -11.70 12.55
C GLY A 71 -14.17 -12.82 11.58
N CYS A 72 -14.53 -12.48 10.34
CA CYS A 72 -14.87 -13.44 9.30
C CYS A 72 -14.49 -12.94 7.90
N HIS A 73 -14.59 -13.84 6.92
CA HIS A 73 -14.25 -13.55 5.52
C HIS A 73 -15.14 -12.44 4.95
N GLU A 74 -16.44 -12.44 5.28
CA GLU A 74 -17.41 -11.47 4.80
C GLU A 74 -17.08 -10.04 5.28
N GLU A 75 -16.59 -9.89 6.51
CA GLU A 75 -16.15 -8.60 7.03
C GLU A 75 -14.90 -8.09 6.30
N TYR A 76 -13.97 -8.99 5.98
CA TYR A 76 -12.76 -8.64 5.23
C TYR A 76 -13.07 -8.28 3.78
N LEU A 77 -13.93 -9.06 3.12
CA LEU A 77 -14.39 -8.81 1.75
C LEU A 77 -15.04 -7.43 1.64
N ARG A 78 -15.99 -7.12 2.55
CA ARG A 78 -16.64 -5.81 2.57
C ARG A 78 -15.65 -4.66 2.74
N TRP A 79 -14.66 -4.82 3.62
CA TRP A 79 -13.60 -3.81 3.75
C TRP A 79 -12.79 -3.63 2.45
N MET A 80 -12.44 -4.73 1.76
CA MET A 80 -11.74 -4.64 0.48
C MET A 80 -12.57 -3.94 -0.59
N GLU A 81 -13.87 -4.24 -0.68
CA GLU A 81 -14.79 -3.60 -1.62
C GLU A 81 -14.92 -2.09 -1.34
N ASP A 82 -15.04 -1.70 -0.08
CA ASP A 82 -15.25 -0.31 0.32
C ASP A 82 -13.95 0.54 0.25
N VAL A 83 -12.80 -0.05 0.57
CA VAL A 83 -11.54 0.70 0.79
C VAL A 83 -10.53 0.51 -0.34
N CYS A 84 -10.51 -0.64 -1.01
CA CYS A 84 -9.46 -0.99 -1.98
C CYS A 84 -9.85 -0.76 -3.45
N ALA A 85 -11.05 -0.26 -3.72
CA ALA A 85 -11.53 -0.01 -5.09
C ALA A 85 -10.95 1.25 -5.75
N GLY A 86 -10.35 2.16 -4.97
CA GLY A 86 -9.85 3.44 -5.46
C GLY A 86 -8.55 3.37 -6.27
N ASP A 87 -8.19 4.53 -6.82
CA ASP A 87 -6.88 4.80 -7.44
C ASP A 87 -5.93 5.57 -6.50
N ASP A 88 -6.45 6.06 -5.37
CA ASP A 88 -5.68 6.62 -4.25
C ASP A 88 -6.48 6.42 -2.95
N PRO A 89 -6.17 5.37 -2.15
CA PRO A 89 -5.06 4.43 -2.35
C PRO A 89 -5.30 3.47 -3.53
N LEU A 90 -4.26 3.21 -4.32
CA LEU A 90 -4.20 2.15 -5.33
C LEU A 90 -3.62 0.88 -4.70
N PHE A 91 -4.47 -0.11 -4.44
CA PHE A 91 -4.10 -1.35 -3.78
C PHE A 91 -3.62 -2.45 -4.73
N PHE A 92 -2.66 -3.24 -4.23
CA PHE A 92 -2.15 -4.45 -4.84
C PHE A 92 -2.18 -5.62 -3.84
N ALA A 93 -2.56 -6.79 -4.35
CA ALA A 93 -2.36 -8.06 -3.69
C ALA A 93 -0.95 -8.59 -3.99
N ILE A 94 -0.27 -9.11 -2.98
CA ILE A 94 1.07 -9.68 -3.09
C ILE A 94 0.91 -11.19 -3.27
N ARG A 95 1.20 -11.69 -4.48
CA ARG A 95 1.28 -13.13 -4.74
C ARG A 95 2.72 -13.58 -4.60
N ASP A 96 2.97 -14.47 -3.63
CA ASP A 96 4.26 -15.14 -3.49
C ASP A 96 4.42 -16.19 -4.60
N LEU A 97 5.49 -16.11 -5.39
CA LEU A 97 5.71 -17.00 -6.52
C LEU A 97 6.20 -18.39 -6.09
N GLY A 98 6.83 -18.50 -4.92
CA GLY A 98 7.30 -19.79 -4.39
C GLY A 98 6.15 -20.72 -4.00
N SER A 99 5.13 -20.18 -3.32
CA SER A 99 3.94 -20.91 -2.89
C SER A 99 2.75 -20.77 -3.84
N GLY A 100 2.75 -19.78 -4.73
CA GLY A 100 1.63 -19.43 -5.60
C GLY A 100 0.47 -18.72 -4.90
N ARG A 101 0.60 -18.42 -3.60
CA ARG A 101 -0.50 -17.89 -2.76
C ARG A 101 -0.47 -16.37 -2.68
N THR A 102 -1.64 -15.79 -2.46
CA THR A 102 -1.78 -14.39 -2.07
C THR A 102 -1.47 -14.24 -0.59
N THR A 103 -0.44 -13.47 -0.23
CA THR A 103 0.16 -13.47 1.12
C THR A 103 0.23 -12.10 1.79
N GLY A 104 -0.25 -11.05 1.14
CA GLY A 104 -0.34 -9.73 1.75
C GLY A 104 -0.89 -8.68 0.80
N VAL A 105 -0.99 -7.45 1.30
CA VAL A 105 -1.40 -6.29 0.52
C VAL A 105 -0.41 -5.13 0.71
N ALA A 106 -0.34 -4.29 -0.31
CA ALA A 106 0.37 -3.02 -0.30
C ALA A 106 -0.40 -2.01 -1.16
N SER A 107 -0.22 -0.70 -0.93
CA SER A 107 -0.80 0.32 -1.79
C SER A 107 0.14 1.48 -2.06
N TYR A 108 -0.12 2.16 -3.17
CA TYR A 108 0.27 3.55 -3.36
C TYR A 108 -0.83 4.46 -2.84
N LEU A 109 -0.48 5.54 -2.14
CA LEU A 109 -1.45 6.54 -1.69
C LEU A 109 -0.83 7.94 -1.62
N ARG A 110 -1.68 8.96 -1.45
CA ARG A 110 -1.30 10.39 -1.41
C ARG A 110 -0.50 10.79 -2.64
N ILE A 111 -0.96 10.32 -3.79
CA ILE A 111 -0.31 10.44 -5.09
C ILE A 111 -0.40 11.89 -5.55
N THR A 112 0.75 12.57 -5.61
CA THR A 112 0.83 13.98 -6.01
C THR A 112 1.86 14.15 -7.13
N PRO A 113 1.49 13.84 -8.40
CA PRO A 113 2.40 13.98 -9.53
C PRO A 113 2.98 15.39 -9.73
N PRO A 114 2.24 16.50 -9.52
CA PRO A 114 2.82 17.84 -9.65
C PRO A 114 4.08 18.06 -8.81
N SER A 115 4.15 17.46 -7.61
CA SER A 115 5.31 17.51 -6.72
C SER A 115 6.20 16.26 -6.78
N GLY A 116 5.90 15.30 -7.65
CA GLY A 116 6.65 14.05 -7.78
C GLY A 116 6.61 13.17 -6.53
N SER A 117 5.56 13.31 -5.71
CA SER A 117 5.44 12.64 -4.42
C SER A 117 4.41 11.53 -4.44
N ILE A 118 4.71 10.44 -3.73
CA ILE A 118 3.83 9.29 -3.52
C ILE A 118 4.20 8.59 -2.21
N GLU A 119 3.22 7.99 -1.54
CA GLU A 119 3.42 7.18 -0.35
C GLU A 119 3.25 5.69 -0.71
N VAL A 120 4.04 4.83 -0.07
CA VAL A 120 3.80 3.38 -0.01
C VAL A 120 3.25 3.08 1.38
N GLY A 121 2.03 2.56 1.44
CA GLY A 121 1.32 2.36 2.70
C GLY A 121 0.37 1.19 2.65
N HIS A 122 -0.51 1.12 3.65
CA HIS A 122 -1.42 -0.01 3.88
C HIS A 122 -0.72 -1.37 3.83
N LEU A 123 0.56 -1.42 4.20
CA LEU A 123 1.36 -2.63 4.18
C LEU A 123 0.82 -3.60 5.23
N ASN A 124 0.30 -4.74 4.76
CA ASN A 124 -0.10 -5.84 5.62
C ASN A 124 0.43 -7.14 5.03
N PHE A 125 1.45 -7.69 5.68
CA PHE A 125 2.06 -8.95 5.30
C PHE A 125 1.56 -10.03 6.24
N SER A 126 0.91 -11.06 5.71
CA SER A 126 0.52 -12.21 6.51
C SER A 126 1.76 -12.95 7.04
N PRO A 127 1.62 -13.84 8.04
CA PRO A 127 2.74 -14.67 8.52
C PRO A 127 3.46 -15.47 7.43
N LEU A 128 2.82 -15.72 6.28
CA LEU A 128 3.44 -16.43 5.15
C LEU A 128 4.50 -15.60 4.42
N LEU A 129 4.47 -14.27 4.54
CA LEU A 129 5.38 -13.36 3.86
C LEU A 129 6.39 -12.68 4.80
N GLN A 130 6.09 -12.64 6.10
CA GLN A 130 6.96 -11.96 7.05
C GLN A 130 8.30 -12.71 7.22
N ARG A 131 9.41 -12.01 6.97
CA ARG A 131 10.78 -12.49 7.20
C ARG A 131 11.18 -13.74 6.39
N THR A 132 10.67 -13.86 5.17
CA THR A 132 11.03 -14.91 4.20
C THR A 132 12.28 -14.56 3.40
#